data_AF-A0A9E4DB84-F1
#
_entry.id   AF-A0A9E4DB84-F1
#
_cell.length_a   1.000
_cell.length_b   1.000
_cell.length_c   1.000
_cell.angle_alpha   90.00
_cell.angle_beta   90.00
_cell.angle_gamma   90.00
#
_symmetry.space_group_name_H-M   'P 1'
#
loop_
_entity.id
_entity.type
_entity.pdbx_description
1 polymer ?
#
loop_
_entity_poly.entity_id
_entity_poly.type
_entity_poly.pdbx_seq_one_letter_code
_entity_poly.pdbx_strand_id
1 'polypeptide(L)'
;MTNFILWGVTASPYQLKMQSLLDFAGHTWERWPAQAGRLSSLSTALRLGSARRRRTIRRFPSMSPELDEYPAVPFYTEDKRHFYYDSSSLAHYLDQHPACHSAALVPSDPPLAFVCQLVDEAFDEFGLYMVHHMRWIGSARSTPMGDMTAREFRSLLPPGLAPLFAARLYRRQVSRCPYLFSVAPEGYDASVSPDRTAPSRAGFPPTHALLEEAWRGYLAAMEHLLSEQPYLLGERFTLADASAYGQLGMNLVDPEAIALLEELAPRTFRWLCDIRDHRHCQREGELALTPALRPLLQMIGKTFVPLMVQNESAYVDALANGETLFNEAAFDRDRALYDGRLLDYPFRAVVKTFQVRVWRELKASWAALDRRHRDTLEREYLPGAGAVFVGETAASS
;
A
#
# COMPACT_ATOMS: atom_id res chain seq x y z
N MET A 1 9.24 -24.71 8.91
CA MET A 1 9.79 -23.42 8.44
C MET A 1 10.17 -23.55 6.97
N THR A 2 9.46 -22.84 6.10
CA THR A 2 9.77 -22.73 4.65
C THR A 2 10.59 -21.46 4.39
N ASN A 3 11.57 -21.52 3.49
CA ASN A 3 12.35 -20.34 3.09
C ASN A 3 11.76 -19.68 1.84
N PHE A 4 11.40 -18.41 1.95
CA PHE A 4 10.84 -17.61 0.86
C PHE A 4 11.89 -16.74 0.20
N ILE A 5 11.80 -16.58 -1.11
CA ILE A 5 12.60 -15.59 -1.84
C ILE A 5 11.68 -14.47 -2.27
N LEU A 6 11.98 -13.28 -1.77
CA LEU A 6 11.28 -12.05 -2.08
C LEU A 6 12.09 -11.27 -3.12
N TRP A 7 11.58 -11.21 -4.35
CA TRP A 7 12.13 -10.37 -5.40
C TRP A 7 11.62 -8.94 -5.23
N GLY A 8 12.39 -8.09 -4.58
CA GLY A 8 11.97 -6.74 -4.19
C GLY A 8 13.10 -5.88 -3.61
N VAL A 9 12.71 -4.72 -3.07
CA VAL A 9 13.64 -3.69 -2.57
C VAL A 9 13.21 -3.23 -1.19
N THR A 10 14.18 -2.83 -0.36
CA THR A 10 13.91 -2.25 0.97
C THR A 10 12.95 -1.05 0.87
N ALA A 11 13.05 -0.29 -0.21
CA ALA A 11 12.24 0.90 -0.43
C ALA A 11 10.77 0.61 -0.80
N SER A 12 10.35 -0.65 -0.97
CA SER A 12 8.99 -1.01 -1.36
C SER A 12 8.13 -1.28 -0.12
N PRO A 13 6.97 -0.62 0.05
CA PRO A 13 6.14 -0.80 1.23
C PRO A 13 5.54 -2.22 1.27
N TYR A 14 5.15 -2.76 0.11
CA TYR A 14 4.65 -4.12 -0.01
C TYR A 14 5.72 -5.18 0.29
N GLN A 15 7.01 -4.87 0.06
CA GLN A 15 8.11 -5.76 0.46
C GLN A 15 8.21 -5.81 1.99
N LEU A 16 8.15 -4.66 2.66
CA LEU A 16 8.18 -4.59 4.12
C LEU A 16 6.97 -5.32 4.74
N LYS A 17 5.79 -5.13 4.16
CA LYS A 17 4.58 -5.90 4.50
C LYS A 17 4.83 -7.40 4.40
N MET A 18 5.27 -7.91 3.24
CA MET A 18 5.56 -9.35 3.05
C MET A 18 6.58 -9.89 4.06
N GLN A 19 7.63 -9.12 4.37
CA GLN A 19 8.65 -9.52 5.36
C GLN A 19 8.04 -9.65 6.75
N SER A 20 7.28 -8.65 7.20
CA SER A 20 6.64 -8.68 8.52
C SER A 20 5.63 -9.84 8.66
N LEU A 21 4.90 -10.18 7.59
CA LEU A 21 3.99 -11.34 7.56
C LEU A 21 4.76 -12.66 7.70
N LEU A 22 5.86 -12.82 6.97
CA LEU A 22 6.69 -14.03 7.01
C LEU A 22 7.38 -14.19 8.37
N ASP A 23 7.88 -13.09 8.93
CA ASP A 23 8.48 -13.07 10.27
C ASP A 23 7.46 -13.53 11.32
N PHE A 24 6.24 -13.00 11.28
CA PHE A 24 5.18 -13.37 12.21
C PHE A 24 4.75 -14.83 12.03
N ALA A 25 4.66 -15.30 10.78
CA ALA A 25 4.32 -16.68 10.45
C ALA A 25 5.47 -17.70 10.69
N GLY A 26 6.62 -17.26 11.22
CA GLY A 26 7.73 -18.14 11.55
C GLY A 26 8.47 -18.69 10.32
N HIS A 27 8.41 -17.95 9.20
CA HIS A 27 9.09 -18.29 7.95
C HIS A 27 10.37 -17.48 7.77
N THR A 28 11.39 -18.11 7.20
CA THR A 28 12.62 -17.41 6.83
C THR A 28 12.46 -16.81 5.43
N TRP A 29 13.18 -15.73 5.15
CA TRP A 29 13.17 -15.14 3.83
C TRP A 29 14.52 -14.55 3.41
N GLU A 30 14.71 -14.47 2.10
CA GLU A 30 15.80 -13.75 1.46
C GLU A 30 15.25 -12.71 0.48
N ARG A 31 15.73 -11.47 0.58
CA ARG A 31 15.45 -10.38 -0.34
C ARG A 31 16.44 -10.36 -1.49
N TRP A 32 15.95 -10.76 -2.66
CA TRP A 32 16.70 -10.78 -3.91
C TRP A 32 16.32 -9.55 -4.73
N PRO A 33 17.27 -8.93 -5.47
CA PRO A 33 18.63 -9.42 -5.75
C PRO A 33 19.71 -9.04 -4.71
N ALA A 34 19.35 -8.33 -3.64
CA ALA A 34 20.31 -7.78 -2.68
C ALA A 34 21.16 -8.83 -1.95
N GLN A 35 20.54 -9.91 -1.49
CA GLN A 35 21.18 -11.00 -0.73
C GLN A 35 21.64 -12.16 -1.60
N ALA A 36 21.41 -12.10 -2.92
CA ALA A 36 21.75 -13.17 -3.85
C ALA A 36 23.10 -12.97 -4.54
N GLY A 37 23.77 -14.09 -4.84
CA GLY A 37 24.94 -14.10 -5.73
C GLY A 37 24.57 -13.77 -7.18
N ARG A 38 25.52 -13.24 -7.95
CA ARG A 38 25.30 -12.70 -9.32
C ARG A 38 24.59 -13.67 -10.27
N LEU A 39 25.00 -14.95 -10.28
CA LEU A 39 24.37 -15.97 -11.14
C LEU A 39 22.92 -16.27 -10.73
N SER A 40 22.65 -16.34 -9.43
CA SER A 40 21.31 -16.57 -8.88
C SER A 40 20.39 -15.38 -9.15
N SER A 41 20.88 -14.15 -8.96
CA SER A 41 20.15 -12.92 -9.29
C SER A 41 19.80 -12.87 -10.78
N LEU A 42 20.78 -13.11 -11.66
CA LEU A 42 20.56 -13.03 -13.10
C LEU A 42 19.60 -14.11 -13.61
N SER A 43 19.79 -15.36 -13.19
CA SER A 43 18.91 -16.47 -13.59
C SER A 43 17.47 -16.26 -13.10
N THR A 44 17.28 -15.73 -11.90
CA THR A 44 15.95 -15.41 -11.35
C THR A 44 15.32 -14.22 -12.06
N ALA A 45 16.08 -13.17 -12.37
CA ALA A 45 15.60 -12.05 -13.18
C ALA A 45 15.09 -12.54 -14.55
N LEU A 46 15.82 -13.44 -15.20
CA LEU A 46 15.43 -14.01 -16.50
C LEU A 46 14.17 -14.88 -16.39
N ARG A 47 14.06 -15.72 -15.36
CA ARG A 47 12.88 -16.56 -15.12
C ARG A 47 11.64 -15.72 -14.82
N LEU A 48 11.77 -14.74 -13.92
CA LEU A 48 10.70 -13.82 -13.59
C LEU A 48 10.28 -12.99 -14.82
N GLY A 49 11.24 -12.48 -15.60
CA GLY A 49 10.97 -11.78 -16.85
C GLY A 49 10.27 -12.66 -17.90
N SER A 50 10.60 -13.95 -17.97
CA SER A 50 9.87 -14.92 -18.80
C SER A 50 8.45 -15.15 -18.28
N ALA A 51 8.27 -15.33 -16.97
CA ALA A 51 6.97 -15.54 -16.35
C ALA A 51 6.04 -14.34 -16.54
N ARG A 52 6.56 -13.10 -16.42
CA ARG A 52 5.80 -11.86 -16.73
C ARG A 52 5.31 -11.84 -18.17
N ARG A 53 6.21 -12.11 -19.13
CA ARG A 53 5.85 -12.12 -20.57
C ARG A 53 4.84 -13.21 -20.93
N ARG A 54 4.93 -14.37 -20.28
CA ARG A 54 4.01 -15.50 -20.48
C ARG A 54 2.74 -15.43 -19.63
N ARG A 55 2.60 -14.41 -18.77
CA ARG A 55 1.48 -14.25 -17.82
C ARG A 55 1.26 -15.50 -16.93
N THR A 56 2.35 -16.10 -16.45
CA THR A 56 2.30 -17.30 -15.59
C THR A 56 2.52 -17.02 -14.10
N ILE A 57 2.67 -15.75 -13.72
CA ILE A 57 2.75 -15.35 -12.31
C ILE A 57 1.35 -15.42 -11.72
N ARG A 58 1.23 -15.99 -10.54
CA ARG A 58 -0.05 -16.32 -9.89
C ARG A 58 -0.35 -15.38 -8.74
N ARG A 59 -1.64 -15.21 -8.42
CA ARG A 59 -2.13 -14.60 -7.19
C ARG A 59 -2.94 -15.63 -6.42
N PHE A 60 -2.82 -15.65 -5.10
CA PHE A 60 -3.58 -16.55 -4.24
C PHE A 60 -4.89 -15.89 -3.79
N PRO A 61 -6.02 -16.62 -3.68
CA PRO A 61 -6.25 -17.97 -4.19
C PRO A 61 -6.53 -18.01 -5.70
N SER A 62 -6.98 -16.90 -6.28
CA SER A 62 -7.34 -16.81 -7.70
C SER A 62 -6.94 -15.46 -8.30
N MET A 63 -6.77 -15.45 -9.62
CA MET A 63 -6.51 -14.23 -10.40
C MET A 63 -7.79 -13.72 -11.06
N SER A 64 -7.88 -12.40 -11.21
CA SER A 64 -8.87 -11.74 -12.07
C SER A 64 -8.18 -11.20 -13.34
N PRO A 65 -8.32 -11.85 -14.51
CA PRO A 65 -7.62 -11.43 -15.74
C PRO A 65 -7.94 -10.01 -16.21
N GLU A 66 -9.11 -9.48 -15.84
CA GLU A 66 -9.61 -8.17 -16.29
C GLU A 66 -9.12 -7.02 -15.40
N LEU A 67 -8.89 -7.28 -14.11
CA LEU A 67 -8.62 -6.24 -13.12
C LEU A 67 -7.22 -6.33 -12.49
N ASP A 68 -6.57 -7.50 -12.58
CA ASP A 68 -5.24 -7.68 -11.99
C ASP A 68 -4.13 -7.12 -12.89
N GLU A 69 -3.24 -6.33 -12.30
CA GLU A 69 -2.03 -5.82 -12.95
C GLU A 69 -0.78 -6.32 -12.21
N TYR A 70 0.26 -6.71 -12.95
CA TYR A 70 1.52 -7.13 -12.33
C TYR A 70 2.27 -5.91 -11.75
N PRO A 71 2.68 -5.96 -10.47
CA PRO A 71 3.45 -4.87 -9.88
C PRO A 71 4.84 -4.76 -10.51
N ALA A 72 5.52 -3.65 -10.23
CA ALA A 72 6.95 -3.55 -10.53
C ALA A 72 7.75 -4.55 -9.69
N VAL A 73 7.50 -4.54 -8.38
CA VAL A 73 7.99 -5.42 -7.30
C VAL A 73 7.03 -5.20 -6.10
N PRO A 74 6.91 -6.12 -5.13
CA PRO A 74 7.63 -7.39 -5.00
C PRO A 74 6.93 -8.58 -5.68
N PHE A 75 7.71 -9.64 -5.90
CA PHE A 75 7.23 -10.99 -6.19
C PHE A 75 7.82 -11.95 -5.15
N TYR A 76 7.17 -13.07 -4.88
CA TYR A 76 7.71 -14.11 -4.00
C TYR A 76 7.70 -15.50 -4.64
N THR A 77 8.57 -16.38 -4.16
CA THR A 77 8.67 -17.77 -4.60
C THR A 77 9.29 -18.63 -3.51
N GLU A 78 8.84 -19.87 -3.39
CA GLU A 78 9.44 -20.88 -2.49
C GLU A 78 10.43 -21.79 -3.25
N ASP A 79 10.30 -21.91 -4.57
CA ASP A 79 11.01 -22.91 -5.38
C ASP A 79 11.85 -22.32 -6.53
N LYS A 80 11.88 -20.99 -6.67
CA LYS A 80 12.58 -20.24 -7.73
C LYS A 80 12.05 -20.53 -9.15
N ARG A 81 10.86 -21.11 -9.27
CA ARG A 81 10.21 -21.51 -10.53
C ARG A 81 8.82 -20.90 -10.65
N HIS A 82 8.00 -21.02 -9.61
CA HIS A 82 6.66 -20.45 -9.54
C HIS A 82 6.72 -19.14 -8.76
N PHE A 83 6.29 -18.07 -9.41
CA PHE A 83 6.28 -16.74 -8.83
C PHE A 83 4.85 -16.33 -8.51
N TYR A 84 4.73 -15.66 -7.38
CA TYR A 84 3.51 -15.07 -6.87
C TYR A 84 3.73 -13.58 -6.60
N TYR A 85 2.65 -12.83 -6.50
CA TYR A 85 2.64 -11.43 -6.10
C TYR A 85 1.43 -11.18 -5.19
N ASP A 86 1.26 -9.92 -4.78
CA ASP A 86 0.20 -9.45 -3.89
C ASP A 86 0.47 -9.82 -2.42
N SER A 87 0.67 -8.80 -1.60
CA SER A 87 1.06 -8.93 -0.20
C SER A 87 -0.10 -9.38 0.69
N SER A 88 -1.34 -8.99 0.39
CA SER A 88 -2.53 -9.46 1.13
C SER A 88 -2.81 -10.92 0.84
N SER A 89 -2.66 -11.33 -0.43
CA SER A 89 -2.76 -12.73 -0.86
C SER A 89 -1.71 -13.62 -0.19
N LEU A 90 -0.52 -13.09 0.11
CA LEU A 90 0.49 -13.81 0.90
C LEU A 90 -0.01 -14.11 2.32
N ALA A 91 -0.69 -13.19 3.00
CA ALA A 91 -1.23 -13.46 4.34
C ALA A 91 -2.25 -14.60 4.32
N HIS A 92 -3.18 -14.59 3.37
CA HIS A 92 -4.13 -15.69 3.18
C HIS A 92 -3.45 -17.02 2.81
N TYR A 93 -2.38 -16.97 2.01
CA TYR A 93 -1.59 -18.15 1.69
C TYR A 93 -0.91 -18.72 2.94
N LEU A 94 -0.32 -17.86 3.78
CA LEU A 94 0.36 -18.25 5.02
C LEU A 94 -0.62 -18.86 6.03
N ASP A 95 -1.81 -18.29 6.19
CA ASP A 95 -2.85 -18.83 7.07
C ASP A 95 -3.32 -20.24 6.65
N GLN A 96 -3.22 -20.57 5.35
CA GLN A 96 -3.54 -21.89 4.80
C GLN A 96 -2.32 -22.80 4.58
N HIS A 97 -1.11 -22.31 4.86
CA HIS A 97 0.12 -23.01 4.53
C HIS A 97 0.32 -24.19 5.50
N PRO A 98 0.77 -25.38 5.02
CA PRO A 98 0.90 -26.56 5.88
C PRO A 98 1.86 -26.41 7.06
N ALA A 99 2.79 -25.46 7.00
CA ALA A 99 3.73 -25.14 8.07
C ALA A 99 3.28 -23.94 8.95
N CYS A 100 1.99 -23.56 8.88
CA CYS A 100 1.42 -22.52 9.71
C CYS A 100 1.39 -22.97 11.18
N HIS A 101 2.16 -22.27 12.02
CA HIS A 101 2.24 -22.50 13.47
C HIS A 101 1.98 -21.22 14.28
N SER A 102 1.70 -20.10 13.62
CA SER A 102 1.34 -18.83 14.24
C SER A 102 -0.17 -18.69 14.37
N ALA A 103 -0.63 -17.70 15.15
CA ALA A 103 -2.00 -17.25 15.08
C ALA A 103 -2.34 -16.74 13.66
N ALA A 104 -3.61 -16.82 13.26
CA ALA A 104 -4.04 -16.40 11.92
C ALA A 104 -3.83 -14.89 11.72
N LEU A 105 -3.18 -14.52 10.61
CA LEU A 105 -2.94 -13.14 10.19
C LEU A 105 -4.26 -12.42 9.86
N VAL A 106 -5.23 -13.15 9.33
CA VAL A 106 -6.58 -12.65 9.07
C VAL A 106 -7.54 -13.16 10.15
N PRO A 107 -8.29 -12.27 10.83
CA PRO A 107 -9.26 -12.71 11.84
C PRO A 107 -10.34 -13.64 11.26
N SER A 108 -10.79 -14.60 12.06
CA SER A 108 -11.90 -15.49 11.69
C SER A 108 -13.28 -14.92 12.06
N ASP A 109 -13.34 -14.04 13.05
CA ASP A 109 -14.54 -13.30 13.43
C ASP A 109 -14.94 -12.32 12.29
N PRO A 110 -16.16 -12.40 11.71
CA PRO A 110 -16.50 -11.66 10.51
C PRO A 110 -16.39 -10.11 10.62
N PRO A 111 -16.88 -9.45 11.69
CA PRO A 111 -16.64 -8.02 11.90
C PRO A 111 -15.15 -7.65 11.93
N LEU A 112 -14.34 -8.39 12.69
CA LEU A 112 -12.89 -8.17 12.75
C LEU A 112 -12.23 -8.40 11.39
N ALA A 113 -12.63 -9.44 10.65
CA ALA A 113 -12.10 -9.75 9.33
C ALA A 113 -12.39 -8.63 8.33
N PHE A 114 -13.61 -8.08 8.35
CA PHE A 114 -13.98 -6.94 7.50
C PHE A 114 -13.16 -5.69 7.85
N VAL A 115 -13.02 -5.36 9.13
CA VAL A 115 -12.22 -4.19 9.56
C VAL A 115 -10.74 -4.40 9.22
N CYS A 116 -10.23 -5.62 9.37
CA CYS A 116 -8.87 -5.98 8.96
C CYS A 116 -8.65 -5.71 7.48
N GLN A 117 -9.56 -6.19 6.62
CA GLN A 117 -9.52 -5.95 5.18
C GLN A 117 -9.66 -4.46 4.84
N LEU A 118 -10.57 -3.73 5.49
CA LEU A 118 -10.76 -2.30 5.23
C LEU A 118 -9.48 -1.49 5.54
N VAL A 119 -8.84 -1.78 6.67
CA VAL A 119 -7.57 -1.14 7.05
C VAL A 119 -6.45 -1.54 6.09
N ASP A 120 -6.36 -2.83 5.77
CA ASP A 120 -5.40 -3.37 4.82
C ASP A 120 -5.42 -2.61 3.48
N GLU A 121 -6.59 -2.56 2.85
CA GLU A 121 -6.80 -1.93 1.56
C GLU A 121 -6.63 -0.41 1.64
N ALA A 122 -7.05 0.22 2.74
CA ALA A 122 -6.87 1.66 2.92
C ALA A 122 -5.39 2.07 2.96
N PHE A 123 -4.55 1.30 3.66
CA PHE A 123 -3.12 1.53 3.64
C PHE A 123 -2.51 1.18 2.28
N ASP A 124 -2.86 0.03 1.69
CA ASP A 124 -2.26 -0.41 0.43
C ASP A 124 -2.59 0.50 -0.76
N GLU A 125 -3.75 1.16 -0.75
CA GLU A 125 -4.19 2.06 -1.82
C GLU A 125 -3.93 3.53 -1.52
N PHE A 126 -4.49 4.06 -0.43
CA PHE A 126 -4.37 5.49 -0.10
C PHE A 126 -3.11 5.78 0.72
N GLY A 127 -2.73 4.88 1.62
CA GLY A 127 -1.47 4.96 2.38
C GLY A 127 -0.25 5.12 1.48
N LEU A 128 -0.20 4.40 0.37
CA LEU A 128 0.85 4.52 -0.64
C LEU A 128 1.04 5.97 -1.13
N TYR A 129 -0.05 6.71 -1.38
CA TYR A 129 0.04 8.11 -1.85
C TYR A 129 0.69 9.00 -0.81
N MET A 130 0.33 8.84 0.47
CA MET A 130 0.90 9.61 1.57
C MET A 130 2.40 9.33 1.73
N VAL A 131 2.79 8.06 1.78
CA VAL A 131 4.18 7.69 2.09
C VAL A 131 5.11 7.90 0.90
N HIS A 132 4.59 7.80 -0.34
CA HIS A 132 5.30 8.19 -1.56
C HIS A 132 5.51 9.70 -1.60
N HIS A 133 4.47 10.49 -1.28
CA HIS A 133 4.57 11.94 -1.16
C HIS A 133 5.62 12.36 -0.11
N MET A 134 5.58 11.78 1.09
CA MET A 134 6.55 12.10 2.13
C MET A 134 8.00 11.80 1.74
N ARG A 135 8.23 10.76 0.93
CA ARG A 135 9.56 10.45 0.40
C ARG A 135 10.02 11.45 -0.65
N TRP A 136 9.19 11.70 -1.66
CA TRP A 136 9.60 12.45 -2.86
C TRP A 136 9.44 13.96 -2.73
N ILE A 137 8.56 14.40 -1.84
CA ILE A 137 8.29 15.81 -1.56
C ILE A 137 8.85 16.15 -0.18
N GLY A 138 8.35 15.49 0.87
CA GLY A 138 8.75 15.79 2.26
C GLY A 138 10.21 15.49 2.58
N SER A 139 10.84 14.58 1.82
CA SER A 139 12.25 14.18 1.98
C SER A 139 13.06 14.34 0.69
N ALA A 140 12.63 15.22 -0.22
CA ALA A 140 13.23 15.38 -1.55
C ALA A 140 14.74 15.60 -1.50
N ARG A 141 15.23 16.31 -0.47
CA ARG A 141 16.64 16.70 -0.29
C ARG A 141 17.49 15.56 0.23
N SER A 142 16.94 14.76 1.15
CA SER A 142 17.70 13.77 1.93
C SER A 142 17.44 12.31 1.57
N THR A 143 16.40 11.98 0.79
CA THR A 143 16.01 10.59 0.52
C THR A 143 17.16 9.78 -0.10
N PRO A 144 17.56 8.63 0.49
CA PRO A 144 18.61 7.79 -0.05
C PRO A 144 18.10 6.73 -1.04
N MET A 145 16.82 6.79 -1.42
CA MET A 145 16.10 5.69 -2.08
C MET A 145 16.81 5.21 -3.37
N GLY A 146 17.22 6.15 -4.23
CA GLY A 146 17.87 5.82 -5.50
C GLY A 146 19.18 5.07 -5.30
N ASP A 147 20.01 5.54 -4.38
CA ASP A 147 21.31 4.94 -4.07
C ASP A 147 21.17 3.60 -3.34
N MET A 148 20.21 3.50 -2.42
CA MET A 148 19.87 2.26 -1.74
C MET A 148 19.44 1.18 -2.74
N THR A 149 18.51 1.51 -3.62
CA THR A 149 18.01 0.57 -4.64
C THR A 149 19.11 0.19 -5.64
N ALA A 150 19.97 1.14 -6.04
CA ALA A 150 21.12 0.84 -6.90
C ALA A 150 22.08 -0.16 -6.25
N ARG A 151 22.32 -0.05 -4.93
CA ARG A 151 23.12 -1.02 -4.18
C ARG A 151 22.48 -2.39 -4.11
N GLU A 152 21.17 -2.46 -3.88
CA GLU A 152 20.42 -3.73 -3.86
C GLU A 152 20.48 -4.45 -5.22
N PHE A 153 20.43 -3.69 -6.32
CA PHE A 153 20.53 -4.19 -7.69
C PHE A 153 21.96 -4.39 -8.20
N ARG A 154 23.00 -4.15 -7.38
CA ARG A 154 24.41 -4.20 -7.84
C ARG A 154 24.79 -5.50 -8.54
N SER A 155 24.18 -6.63 -8.15
CA SER A 155 24.45 -7.94 -8.75
C SER A 155 23.90 -8.06 -10.19
N LEU A 156 22.95 -7.21 -10.57
CA LEU A 156 22.36 -7.14 -11.90
C LEU A 156 22.93 -6.00 -12.76
N LEU A 157 23.66 -5.07 -12.16
CA LEU A 157 24.20 -3.90 -12.86
C LEU A 157 25.64 -4.15 -13.33
N PRO A 158 26.03 -3.64 -14.52
CA PRO A 158 27.44 -3.55 -14.91
C PRO A 158 28.24 -2.68 -13.92
N PRO A 159 29.53 -2.99 -13.69
CA PRO A 159 30.39 -2.17 -12.85
C PRO A 159 30.37 -0.69 -13.26
N GLY A 160 30.25 0.21 -12.28
CA GLY A 160 30.24 1.67 -12.52
C GLY A 160 28.88 2.27 -12.92
N LEU A 161 27.85 1.46 -13.24
CA LEU A 161 26.53 2.00 -13.66
C LEU A 161 25.55 2.26 -12.51
N ALA A 162 25.91 1.97 -11.26
CA ALA A 162 25.04 2.19 -10.10
C ALA A 162 24.60 3.65 -9.92
N PRO A 163 25.47 4.68 -10.05
CA PRO A 163 25.05 6.08 -9.94
C PRO A 163 24.08 6.51 -11.05
N LEU A 164 24.31 6.06 -12.29
CA LEU A 164 23.41 6.33 -13.41
C LEU A 164 22.02 5.70 -13.18
N PHE A 165 22.00 4.48 -12.66
CA PHE A 165 20.78 3.78 -12.30
C PHE A 165 20.02 4.51 -11.17
N ALA A 166 20.73 4.95 -10.12
CA ALA A 166 20.16 5.76 -9.04
C ALA A 166 19.53 7.06 -9.56
N ALA A 167 20.26 7.82 -10.39
CA ALA A 167 19.74 9.06 -11.00
C ALA A 167 18.49 8.82 -11.86
N ARG A 168 18.47 7.74 -12.64
CA ARG A 168 17.30 7.35 -13.45
C ARG A 168 16.11 6.95 -12.58
N LEU A 169 16.35 6.26 -11.46
CA LEU A 169 15.30 5.92 -10.51
C LEU A 169 14.69 7.16 -9.88
N TYR A 170 15.51 8.13 -9.45
CA TYR A 170 15.04 9.41 -8.93
C TYR A 170 14.12 10.10 -9.92
N ARG A 171 14.59 10.35 -11.15
CA ARG A 171 13.80 11.00 -12.20
C ARG A 171 12.48 10.25 -12.48
N ARG A 172 12.54 8.91 -12.55
CA ARG A 172 11.34 8.09 -12.80
C ARG A 172 10.33 8.19 -11.67
N GLN A 173 10.75 8.16 -10.41
CA GLN A 173 9.82 8.17 -9.29
C GLN A 173 9.17 9.54 -9.11
N VAL A 174 9.97 10.60 -9.26
CA VAL A 174 9.51 11.98 -9.19
C VAL A 174 8.53 12.31 -10.32
N SER A 175 8.83 11.92 -11.57
CA SER A 175 7.89 12.10 -12.70
C SER A 175 6.58 11.32 -12.57
N ARG A 176 6.55 10.24 -11.78
CA ARG A 176 5.34 9.46 -11.49
C ARG A 176 4.52 10.02 -10.33
N CYS A 177 4.99 11.05 -9.63
CA CYS A 177 4.24 11.64 -8.50
C CYS A 177 2.80 12.03 -8.90
N PRO A 178 2.55 12.70 -10.05
CA PRO A 178 1.18 12.99 -10.48
C PRO A 178 0.31 11.75 -10.70
N TYR A 179 0.86 10.65 -11.22
CA TYR A 179 0.13 9.38 -11.38
C TYR A 179 -0.22 8.76 -10.01
N LEU A 180 0.66 8.97 -9.04
CA LEU A 180 0.52 8.54 -7.64
C LEU A 180 -0.11 9.62 -6.76
N PHE A 181 -0.99 10.44 -7.34
CA PHE A 181 -1.83 11.40 -6.63
C PHE A 181 -1.07 12.60 -6.00
N SER A 182 0.25 12.71 -6.17
CA SER A 182 1.07 13.80 -5.65
C SER A 182 1.42 14.79 -6.77
N VAL A 183 0.58 15.81 -6.94
CA VAL A 183 0.72 16.88 -7.94
C VAL A 183 1.23 18.14 -7.26
N ALA A 184 2.36 18.65 -7.74
CA ALA A 184 2.96 19.87 -7.20
C ALA A 184 2.23 21.13 -7.71
N PRO A 185 2.22 22.23 -6.92
CA PRO A 185 1.77 23.52 -7.42
C PRO A 185 2.66 24.04 -8.55
N GLU A 186 2.13 24.95 -9.36
CA GLU A 186 2.92 25.61 -10.39
C GLU A 186 4.08 26.40 -9.77
N GLY A 187 5.28 26.27 -10.35
CA GLY A 187 6.49 26.91 -9.83
C GLY A 187 7.06 26.28 -8.56
N TYR A 188 6.61 25.08 -8.18
CA TYR A 188 7.16 24.36 -7.02
C TYR A 188 8.67 24.16 -7.12
N ASP A 189 9.39 24.56 -6.07
CA ASP A 189 10.83 24.37 -5.93
C ASP A 189 11.13 23.60 -4.63
N ALA A 190 11.68 22.39 -4.78
CA ALA A 190 12.09 21.54 -3.67
C ALA A 190 13.56 21.78 -3.24
N SER A 191 14.21 22.84 -3.73
CA SER A 191 15.62 23.15 -3.49
C SER A 191 16.56 21.99 -3.86
N VAL A 192 16.20 21.27 -4.93
CA VAL A 192 16.96 20.17 -5.54
C VAL A 192 17.01 20.36 -7.05
N SER A 193 17.75 19.51 -7.77
CA SER A 193 17.78 19.58 -9.22
C SER A 193 16.38 19.40 -9.84
N PRO A 194 16.08 20.00 -11.00
CA PRO A 194 14.76 19.85 -11.65
C PRO A 194 14.35 18.40 -11.89
N ASP A 195 15.31 17.51 -12.18
CA ASP A 195 15.09 16.06 -12.33
C ASP A 195 14.65 15.35 -11.04
N ARG A 196 14.75 16.02 -9.90
CA ARG A 196 14.36 15.56 -8.56
C ARG A 196 13.20 16.36 -7.97
N THR A 197 12.72 17.39 -8.66
CA THR A 197 11.58 18.20 -8.23
C THR A 197 10.30 17.63 -8.85
N ALA A 198 9.29 17.35 -8.03
CA ALA A 198 8.03 16.82 -8.53
C ALA A 198 7.33 17.84 -9.43
N PRO A 199 6.77 17.39 -10.57
CA PRO A 199 6.17 18.30 -11.52
C PRO A 199 4.74 18.69 -11.11
N SER A 200 4.36 19.92 -11.47
CA SER A 200 2.95 20.26 -11.65
C SER A 200 2.42 19.62 -12.93
N ARG A 201 1.09 19.58 -13.11
CA ARG A 201 0.47 19.12 -14.35
C ARG A 201 -0.70 20.02 -14.72
N ALA A 202 -0.72 20.51 -15.95
CA ALA A 202 -1.79 21.37 -16.44
C ALA A 202 -3.15 20.67 -16.31
N GLY A 203 -4.14 21.37 -15.75
CA GLY A 203 -5.48 20.83 -15.49
C GLY A 203 -5.59 19.90 -14.28
N PHE A 204 -4.51 19.69 -13.52
CA PHE A 204 -4.53 18.93 -12.26
C PHE A 204 -4.35 19.90 -11.08
N PRO A 205 -5.28 19.94 -10.12
CA PRO A 205 -5.10 20.70 -8.90
C PRO A 205 -3.89 20.19 -8.09
N PRO A 206 -3.18 21.06 -7.35
CA PRO A 206 -2.12 20.63 -6.45
C PRO A 206 -2.71 19.82 -5.29
N THR A 207 -2.04 18.73 -4.92
CA THR A 207 -2.52 17.79 -3.89
C THR A 207 -1.61 17.69 -2.67
N HIS A 208 -0.52 18.47 -2.61
CA HIS A 208 0.42 18.44 -1.50
C HIS A 208 -0.28 18.69 -0.15
N ALA A 209 -1.08 19.75 -0.03
CA ALA A 209 -1.81 20.05 1.20
C ALA A 209 -2.78 18.93 1.62
N LEU A 210 -3.48 18.32 0.66
CA LEU A 210 -4.35 17.16 0.90
C LEU A 210 -3.55 15.99 1.49
N LEU A 211 -2.42 15.65 0.87
CA LEU A 211 -1.60 14.49 1.30
C LEU A 211 -0.89 14.75 2.62
N GLU A 212 -0.45 15.98 2.88
CA GLU A 212 0.14 16.39 4.16
C GLU A 212 -0.89 16.36 5.30
N GLU A 213 -2.10 16.87 5.07
CA GLU A 213 -3.19 16.80 6.05
C GLU A 213 -3.58 15.35 6.34
N ALA A 214 -3.75 14.55 5.28
CA ALA A 214 -4.07 13.15 5.43
C ALA A 214 -2.98 12.39 6.21
N TRP A 215 -1.70 12.57 5.85
CA TRP A 215 -0.59 11.90 6.53
C TRP A 215 -0.54 12.24 8.02
N ARG A 216 -0.68 13.53 8.38
CA ARG A 216 -0.76 13.98 9.78
C ARG A 216 -1.96 13.38 10.51
N GLY A 217 -3.12 13.31 9.86
CA GLY A 217 -4.32 12.72 10.42
C GLY A 217 -4.18 11.21 10.69
N TYR A 218 -3.61 10.46 9.75
CA TYR A 218 -3.30 9.04 9.94
C TYR A 218 -2.27 8.81 11.05
N LEU A 219 -1.22 9.62 11.13
CA LEU A 219 -0.24 9.53 12.21
C LEU A 219 -0.85 9.83 13.58
N ALA A 220 -1.68 10.88 13.70
CA ALA A 220 -2.36 11.20 14.95
C ALA A 220 -3.30 10.06 15.39
N ALA A 221 -4.02 9.44 14.43
CA ALA A 221 -4.88 8.31 14.70
C ALA A 221 -4.10 7.06 15.14
N MET A 222 -2.99 6.76 14.48
CA MET A 222 -2.09 5.66 14.87
C MET A 222 -1.46 5.91 16.24
N GLU A 223 -1.01 7.13 16.51
CA GLU A 223 -0.41 7.51 17.79
C GLU A 223 -1.39 7.34 18.96
N HIS A 224 -2.65 7.74 18.76
CA HIS A 224 -3.74 7.50 19.70
C HIS A 224 -4.02 6.00 19.88
N LEU A 225 -4.17 5.25 18.78
CA LEU A 225 -4.44 3.82 18.87
C LEU A 225 -3.34 3.11 19.67
N LEU A 226 -2.08 3.40 19.36
CA LEU A 226 -0.90 2.80 19.99
C LEU A 226 -0.61 3.33 21.40
N SER A 227 -1.37 4.31 21.90
CA SER A 227 -1.38 4.64 23.33
C SER A 227 -2.24 3.70 24.15
N GLU A 228 -3.27 3.10 23.53
CA GLU A 228 -4.27 2.26 24.19
C GLU A 228 -3.98 0.77 24.04
N GLN A 229 -3.39 0.34 22.92
CA GLN A 229 -3.17 -1.07 22.60
C GLN A 229 -1.92 -1.30 21.71
N PRO A 230 -1.34 -2.50 21.71
CA PRO A 230 -0.07 -2.75 21.02
C PRO A 230 -0.18 -2.93 19.49
N TYR A 231 -1.35 -3.33 18.98
CA TYR A 231 -1.61 -3.58 17.55
C TYR A 231 -2.98 -3.05 17.15
N LEU A 232 -3.23 -2.92 15.84
CA LEU A 232 -4.42 -2.26 15.32
C LEU A 232 -5.71 -2.96 15.73
N LEU A 233 -5.70 -4.29 15.82
CA LEU A 233 -6.87 -5.09 16.18
C LEU A 233 -6.78 -5.73 17.58
N GLY A 234 -5.98 -5.16 18.48
CA GLY A 234 -5.90 -5.59 19.88
C GLY A 234 -4.49 -5.98 20.29
N GLU A 235 -4.34 -7.20 20.80
CA GLU A 235 -3.13 -7.62 21.52
C GLU A 235 -2.06 -8.28 20.66
N ARG A 236 -2.39 -8.70 19.43
CA ARG A 236 -1.48 -9.39 18.52
C ARG A 236 -1.49 -8.82 17.10
N PHE A 237 -0.41 -9.08 16.38
CA PHE A 237 -0.20 -8.66 15.00
C PHE A 237 -1.15 -9.36 14.02
N THR A 238 -1.59 -8.62 13.00
CA THR A 238 -2.51 -9.06 11.94
C THR A 238 -2.09 -8.50 10.57
N LEU A 239 -2.82 -8.87 9.52
CA LEU A 239 -2.66 -8.27 8.19
C LEU A 239 -2.81 -6.74 8.21
N ALA A 240 -3.73 -6.20 9.02
CA ALA A 240 -3.92 -4.75 9.16
C ALA A 240 -2.64 -4.04 9.66
N ASP A 241 -1.97 -4.64 10.64
CA ASP A 241 -0.69 -4.15 11.16
C ASP A 241 0.40 -4.23 10.10
N ALA A 242 0.49 -5.34 9.37
CA ALA A 242 1.48 -5.53 8.32
C ALA A 242 1.37 -4.45 7.23
N SER A 243 0.16 -4.00 6.91
CA SER A 243 -0.09 -2.99 5.88
C SER A 243 0.21 -1.58 6.36
N ALA A 244 -0.22 -1.24 7.58
CA ALA A 244 0.17 0.01 8.21
C ALA A 244 1.71 0.10 8.34
N TYR A 245 2.37 -0.98 8.77
CA TYR A 245 3.82 -1.09 8.83
C TYR A 245 4.47 -0.98 7.45
N GLY A 246 3.97 -1.71 6.46
CA GLY A 246 4.54 -1.71 5.12
C GLY A 246 4.60 -0.30 4.55
N GLN A 247 3.49 0.44 4.64
CA GLN A 247 3.40 1.81 4.14
C GLN A 247 4.21 2.79 4.98
N LEU A 248 3.89 2.96 6.27
CA LEU A 248 4.55 3.97 7.11
C LEU A 248 6.04 3.64 7.33
N GLY A 249 6.36 2.36 7.48
CA GLY A 249 7.73 1.85 7.65
C GLY A 249 8.62 2.12 6.43
N MET A 250 8.03 2.30 5.25
CA MET A 250 8.78 2.70 4.05
C MET A 250 9.57 4.00 4.28
N ASN A 251 9.06 4.94 5.06
CA ASN A 251 9.73 6.21 5.33
C ASN A 251 10.81 6.13 6.40
N LEU A 252 11.05 4.98 7.05
CA LEU A 252 12.12 4.79 8.05
C LEU A 252 13.55 4.81 7.47
N VAL A 253 13.69 5.08 6.18
CA VAL A 253 14.99 5.28 5.52
C VAL A 253 15.19 6.73 5.08
N ASP A 254 14.18 7.58 5.23
CA ASP A 254 14.15 8.95 4.72
C ASP A 254 14.36 9.93 5.90
N PRO A 255 15.53 10.60 6.05
CA PRO A 255 15.87 11.35 7.26
C PRO A 255 14.87 12.44 7.68
N GLU A 256 14.37 13.23 6.74
CA GLU A 256 13.38 14.29 7.01
C GLU A 256 12.03 13.69 7.45
N ALA A 257 11.58 12.61 6.80
CA ALA A 257 10.37 11.91 7.21
C ALA A 257 10.51 11.23 8.58
N ILE A 258 11.69 10.66 8.90
CA ILE A 258 11.98 10.10 10.23
C ILE A 258 11.86 11.18 11.30
N ALA A 259 12.52 12.33 11.11
CA ALA A 259 12.48 13.42 12.08
C ALA A 259 11.05 13.90 12.33
N LEU A 260 10.26 14.06 11.27
CA LEU A 260 8.86 14.49 11.39
C LEU A 260 7.98 13.41 12.05
N LEU A 261 8.23 12.13 11.76
CA LEU A 261 7.52 11.01 12.38
C LEU A 261 7.84 10.87 13.88
N GLU A 262 9.10 11.07 14.28
CA GLU A 262 9.52 11.11 15.69
C GLU A 262 8.88 12.28 16.44
N GLU A 263 8.78 13.45 15.80
CA GLU A 263 8.15 14.64 16.39
C GLU A 263 6.64 14.46 16.59
N LEU A 264 5.94 13.98 15.55
CA LEU A 264 4.48 13.97 15.54
C LEU A 264 3.87 12.71 16.18
N ALA A 265 4.53 11.56 16.06
CA ALA A 265 3.98 10.26 16.45
C ALA A 265 5.06 9.30 17.00
N PRO A 266 5.65 9.60 18.17
CA PRO A 266 6.76 8.82 18.74
C PRO A 266 6.38 7.39 19.16
N ARG A 267 5.13 7.09 19.51
CA ARG A 267 4.70 5.69 19.72
C ARG A 267 4.63 4.95 18.39
N THR A 268 4.08 5.59 17.38
CA THR A 268 4.01 5.04 16.02
C THR A 268 5.42 4.77 15.47
N PHE A 269 6.35 5.71 15.62
CA PHE A 269 7.74 5.52 15.22
C PHE A 269 8.38 4.30 15.89
N ARG A 270 8.23 4.18 17.22
CA ARG A 270 8.75 3.03 17.96
C ARG A 270 8.10 1.74 17.51
N TRP A 271 6.78 1.71 17.35
CA TRP A 271 6.05 0.54 16.85
C TRP A 271 6.56 0.07 15.47
N LEU A 272 6.85 0.99 14.55
CA LEU A 272 7.45 0.65 13.25
C LEU A 272 8.87 0.08 13.41
N CYS A 273 9.68 0.64 14.31
CA CYS A 273 11.01 0.10 14.61
C CYS A 273 10.93 -1.29 15.27
N ASP A 274 9.97 -1.50 16.17
CA ASP A 274 9.71 -2.77 16.82
C ASP A 274 9.41 -3.87 15.79
N ILE A 275 8.54 -3.60 14.81
CA ILE A 275 8.23 -4.55 13.73
C ILE A 275 9.44 -4.78 12.82
N ARG A 276 10.16 -3.72 12.43
CA ARG A 276 11.41 -3.83 11.65
C ARG A 276 12.43 -4.73 12.35
N ASP A 277 12.49 -4.67 13.67
CA ASP A 277 13.42 -5.43 14.49
C ASP A 277 12.83 -6.78 14.98
N HIS A 278 11.77 -7.27 14.30
CA HIS A 278 11.12 -8.56 14.53
C HIS A 278 10.49 -8.77 15.92
N ARG A 279 10.18 -7.69 16.65
CA ARG A 279 9.60 -7.76 17.99
C ARG A 279 8.10 -8.08 17.99
N HIS A 280 7.45 -8.09 16.82
CA HIS A 280 6.04 -8.45 16.67
C HIS A 280 5.77 -9.95 16.70
N CYS A 281 6.80 -10.79 16.51
CA CYS A 281 6.66 -12.24 16.52
C CYS A 281 6.44 -12.85 17.91
N GLN A 282 6.60 -12.06 18.99
CA GLN A 282 6.65 -12.55 20.37
C GLN A 282 5.34 -12.39 21.14
N ARG A 283 4.30 -11.81 20.52
CA ARG A 283 3.07 -11.43 21.21
C ARG A 283 1.88 -12.25 20.73
N GLU A 284 1.31 -12.99 21.66
CA GLU A 284 0.00 -13.63 21.55
C GLU A 284 -1.02 -12.77 22.32
N GLY A 285 -2.31 -12.96 22.03
CA GLY A 285 -3.38 -12.26 22.72
C GLY A 285 -4.67 -12.20 21.91
N GLU A 286 -5.69 -11.60 22.50
CA GLU A 286 -7.02 -11.55 21.91
C GLU A 286 -7.14 -10.41 20.89
N LEU A 287 -7.94 -10.65 19.85
CA LEU A 287 -8.33 -9.63 18.90
C LEU A 287 -9.66 -9.00 19.31
N ALA A 288 -9.76 -7.69 19.19
CA ALA A 288 -10.98 -6.96 19.51
C ALA A 288 -11.08 -5.66 18.70
N LEU A 289 -12.31 -5.31 18.33
CA LEU A 289 -12.64 -3.96 17.92
C LEU A 289 -12.76 -3.12 19.18
N THR A 290 -11.81 -2.22 19.41
CA THR A 290 -11.82 -1.32 20.57
C THR A 290 -12.15 0.10 20.13
N PRO A 291 -12.63 0.98 21.03
CA PRO A 291 -12.87 2.38 20.69
C PRO A 291 -11.63 3.13 20.15
N ALA A 292 -10.42 2.65 20.43
CA ALA A 292 -9.16 3.24 19.98
C ALA A 292 -8.99 3.23 18.44
N LEU A 293 -9.70 2.32 17.74
CA LEU A 293 -9.72 2.27 16.28
C LEU A 293 -10.49 3.41 15.62
N ARG A 294 -11.41 4.08 16.35
CA ARG A 294 -12.35 5.04 15.76
C ARG A 294 -11.66 6.16 14.99
N PRO A 295 -10.61 6.84 15.50
CA PRO A 295 -9.96 7.92 14.74
C PRO A 295 -9.34 7.43 13.43
N LEU A 296 -8.77 6.21 13.41
CA LEU A 296 -8.18 5.65 12.20
C LEU A 296 -9.27 5.34 11.16
N LEU A 297 -10.35 4.70 11.58
CA LEU A 297 -11.48 4.39 10.69
C LEU A 297 -12.19 5.66 10.19
N GLN A 298 -12.24 6.72 10.99
CA GLN A 298 -12.72 8.03 10.54
C GLN A 298 -11.81 8.64 9.47
N MET A 299 -10.49 8.55 9.61
CA MET A 299 -9.56 9.00 8.58
C MET A 299 -9.74 8.21 7.28
N ILE A 300 -9.87 6.89 7.37
CA ILE A 300 -10.15 6.01 6.23
C ILE A 300 -11.49 6.39 5.56
N GLY A 301 -12.52 6.67 6.35
CA GLY A 301 -13.84 7.11 5.88
C GLY A 301 -13.85 8.49 5.20
N LYS A 302 -12.87 9.36 5.51
CA LYS A 302 -12.73 10.68 4.88
C LYS A 302 -11.79 10.71 3.67
N THR A 303 -11.03 9.64 3.43
CA THR A 303 -9.97 9.59 2.42
C THR A 303 -10.13 8.40 1.47
N PHE A 304 -9.75 7.21 1.90
CA PHE A 304 -9.80 5.99 1.10
C PHE A 304 -11.21 5.67 0.59
N VAL A 305 -12.21 5.63 1.46
CA VAL A 305 -13.60 5.28 1.10
C VAL A 305 -14.16 6.20 0.01
N PRO A 306 -14.18 7.53 0.18
CA PRO A 306 -14.69 8.43 -0.87
C PRO A 306 -13.84 8.41 -2.14
N LEU A 307 -12.53 8.13 -2.06
CA LEU A 307 -11.70 7.95 -3.25
C LEU A 307 -12.16 6.71 -4.04
N MET A 308 -12.38 5.58 -3.37
CA MET A 308 -12.81 4.33 -4.01
C MET A 308 -14.18 4.48 -4.69
N VAL A 309 -15.13 5.15 -4.01
CA VAL A 309 -16.47 5.43 -4.57
C VAL A 309 -16.36 6.29 -5.84
N GLN A 310 -15.59 7.38 -5.79
CA GLN A 310 -15.41 8.28 -6.94
C GLN A 310 -14.71 7.55 -8.11
N ASN A 311 -13.69 6.73 -7.83
CA ASN A 311 -12.99 5.95 -8.84
C ASN A 311 -13.88 4.88 -9.50
N GLU A 312 -14.70 4.16 -8.72
CA GLU A 312 -15.63 3.18 -9.30
C GLU A 312 -16.71 3.86 -10.15
N SER A 313 -17.27 4.98 -9.70
CA SER A 313 -18.24 5.74 -10.50
C SER A 313 -17.63 6.16 -11.84
N ALA A 314 -16.43 6.76 -11.80
CA ALA A 314 -15.71 7.17 -13.00
C ALA A 314 -15.37 5.99 -13.92
N TYR A 315 -15.09 4.81 -13.37
CA TYR A 315 -14.88 3.60 -14.15
C TYR A 315 -16.15 3.14 -14.88
N VAL A 316 -17.29 3.12 -14.19
CA VAL A 316 -18.59 2.75 -14.78
C VAL A 316 -18.95 3.73 -15.89
N ASP A 317 -18.80 5.02 -15.65
CA ASP A 317 -19.08 6.07 -16.65
C ASP A 317 -18.14 5.97 -17.85
N ALA A 318 -16.85 5.73 -17.62
CA ALA A 318 -15.87 5.56 -18.69
C ALA A 318 -16.21 4.36 -19.58
N LEU A 319 -16.56 3.21 -18.98
CA LEU A 319 -16.99 2.03 -19.74
C LEU A 319 -18.27 2.29 -20.55
N ALA A 320 -19.26 2.97 -19.96
CA ALA A 320 -20.49 3.33 -20.67
C ALA A 320 -20.22 4.23 -21.88
N ASN A 321 -19.17 5.04 -21.84
CA ASN A 321 -18.71 5.90 -22.93
C ASN A 321 -17.74 5.20 -23.91
N GLY A 322 -17.51 3.89 -23.78
CA GLY A 322 -16.66 3.11 -24.68
C GLY A 322 -15.15 3.27 -24.42
N GLU A 323 -14.75 3.77 -23.25
CA GLU A 323 -13.34 3.80 -22.86
C GLU A 323 -12.82 2.37 -22.61
N THR A 324 -11.61 2.11 -23.10
CA THR A 324 -10.94 0.80 -23.01
C THR A 324 -9.55 0.89 -22.39
N LEU A 325 -9.07 2.10 -22.13
CA LEU A 325 -7.75 2.38 -21.61
C LEU A 325 -7.87 2.98 -20.20
N PHE A 326 -7.14 2.40 -19.26
CA PHE A 326 -7.14 2.79 -17.85
C PHE A 326 -5.71 2.84 -17.28
N ASN A 327 -5.58 3.17 -15.99
CA ASN A 327 -4.32 3.16 -15.24
C ASN A 327 -3.27 4.10 -15.88
N GLU A 328 -1.98 3.76 -15.75
CA GLU A 328 -0.88 4.58 -16.23
C GLU A 328 -0.96 4.82 -17.75
N ALA A 329 -1.39 3.83 -18.53
CA ALA A 329 -1.48 3.97 -19.98
C ALA A 329 -2.52 5.02 -20.42
N ALA A 330 -3.61 5.17 -19.67
CA ALA A 330 -4.61 6.22 -19.89
C ALA A 330 -4.14 7.57 -19.35
N PHE A 331 -3.47 7.57 -18.20
CA PHE A 331 -2.88 8.77 -17.60
C PHE A 331 -1.88 9.45 -18.54
N ASP A 332 -1.04 8.67 -19.21
CA ASP A 332 -0.05 9.15 -20.18
C ASP A 332 -0.69 9.74 -21.46
N ARG A 333 -1.98 9.50 -21.68
CA ARG A 333 -2.74 9.94 -22.87
C ARG A 333 -3.89 10.88 -22.53
N ASP A 334 -3.97 11.38 -21.30
CA ASP A 334 -5.06 12.23 -20.80
C ASP A 334 -6.46 11.60 -21.01
N ARG A 335 -6.55 10.28 -20.84
CA ARG A 335 -7.79 9.49 -20.97
C ARG A 335 -8.25 8.95 -19.63
N ALA A 336 -9.54 8.61 -19.56
CA ALA A 336 -10.18 8.08 -18.34
C ALA A 336 -9.87 8.91 -17.09
N LEU A 337 -9.82 10.25 -17.23
CA LEU A 337 -9.59 11.16 -16.12
C LEU A 337 -10.92 11.52 -15.46
N TYR A 338 -10.89 11.71 -14.15
CA TYR A 338 -12.04 12.20 -13.38
C TYR A 338 -11.59 13.21 -12.34
N ASP A 339 -12.51 14.11 -12.02
CA ASP A 339 -12.37 15.13 -10.99
C ASP A 339 -13.10 14.69 -9.73
N GLY A 340 -12.56 15.06 -8.58
CA GLY A 340 -13.13 14.69 -7.30
C GLY A 340 -12.73 15.60 -6.17
N ARG A 341 -13.21 15.28 -4.97
CA ARG A 341 -12.84 15.96 -3.73
C ARG A 341 -12.52 14.94 -2.63
N LEU A 342 -11.48 15.22 -1.84
CA LEU A 342 -11.12 14.51 -0.61
C LEU A 342 -10.68 15.54 0.42
N LEU A 343 -11.13 15.41 1.67
CA LEU A 343 -10.81 16.38 2.74
C LEU A 343 -11.04 17.84 2.30
N ASP A 344 -12.08 18.10 1.51
CA ASP A 344 -12.39 19.41 0.91
C ASP A 344 -11.35 19.97 -0.09
N TYR A 345 -10.33 19.21 -0.44
CA TYR A 345 -9.41 19.56 -1.53
C TYR A 345 -9.88 18.96 -2.86
N PRO A 346 -9.88 19.75 -3.95
CA PRO A 346 -10.12 19.21 -5.29
C PRO A 346 -8.92 18.37 -5.74
N PHE A 347 -9.18 17.32 -6.51
CA PHE A 347 -8.16 16.56 -7.19
C PHE A 347 -8.62 16.15 -8.59
N ARG A 348 -7.66 15.80 -9.44
CA ARG A 348 -7.89 15.09 -10.70
C ARG A 348 -7.04 13.83 -10.72
N ALA A 349 -7.62 12.72 -11.10
CA ALA A 349 -6.94 11.43 -11.18
C ALA A 349 -7.35 10.65 -12.44
N VAL A 350 -6.57 9.63 -12.78
CA VAL A 350 -6.98 8.61 -13.76
C VAL A 350 -7.74 7.50 -13.06
N VAL A 351 -8.72 6.92 -13.74
CA VAL A 351 -9.40 5.69 -13.29
C VAL A 351 -8.39 4.55 -13.14
N LYS A 352 -8.38 3.94 -11.95
CA LYS A 352 -7.52 2.81 -11.59
C LYS A 352 -8.35 1.54 -11.46
N THR A 353 -8.20 0.58 -12.37
CA THR A 353 -9.01 -0.65 -12.40
C THR A 353 -8.74 -1.58 -11.23
N PHE A 354 -7.49 -1.63 -10.75
CA PHE A 354 -7.14 -2.41 -9.57
C PHE A 354 -7.84 -1.88 -8.30
N GLN A 355 -8.06 -0.57 -8.20
CA GLN A 355 -8.83 0.04 -7.11
C GLN A 355 -10.33 -0.31 -7.21
N VAL A 356 -10.87 -0.45 -8.43
CA VAL A 356 -12.25 -0.94 -8.62
C VAL A 356 -12.40 -2.37 -8.11
N ARG A 357 -11.41 -3.24 -8.34
CA ARG A 357 -11.39 -4.59 -7.79
C ARG A 357 -11.44 -4.57 -6.26
N VAL A 358 -10.48 -3.86 -5.65
CA VAL A 358 -10.38 -3.71 -4.19
C VAL A 358 -11.71 -3.23 -3.60
N TRP A 359 -12.29 -2.19 -4.19
CA TRP A 359 -13.55 -1.64 -3.72
C TRP A 359 -14.72 -2.63 -3.82
N ARG A 360 -14.82 -3.38 -4.92
CA ARG A 360 -15.87 -4.40 -5.11
C ARG A 360 -15.68 -5.58 -4.17
N GLU A 361 -14.44 -6.01 -3.91
CA GLU A 361 -14.12 -7.04 -2.93
C GLU A 361 -14.55 -6.59 -1.52
N LEU A 362 -14.30 -5.33 -1.13
CA LEU A 362 -14.79 -4.77 0.14
C LEU A 362 -16.32 -4.71 0.23
N LYS A 363 -17.02 -4.29 -0.84
CA LYS A 363 -18.49 -4.31 -0.88
C LYS A 363 -19.04 -5.72 -0.72
N ALA A 364 -18.41 -6.72 -1.36
CA ALA A 364 -18.79 -8.11 -1.21
C ALA A 364 -18.59 -8.62 0.22
N SER A 365 -17.45 -8.29 0.85
CA SER A 365 -17.18 -8.62 2.25
C SER A 365 -18.18 -7.97 3.21
N TRP A 366 -18.55 -6.70 2.99
CA TRP A 366 -19.60 -6.04 3.76
C TRP A 366 -20.95 -6.72 3.59
N ALA A 367 -21.35 -7.04 2.36
CA ALA A 367 -22.62 -7.70 2.07
C ALA A 367 -22.72 -9.12 2.65
N ALA A 368 -21.59 -9.81 2.82
CA ALA A 368 -21.50 -11.12 3.44
C ALA A 368 -21.68 -11.09 4.98
N LEU A 369 -21.53 -9.92 5.61
CA LEU A 369 -21.83 -9.77 7.04
C LEU A 369 -23.33 -9.90 7.30
N ASP A 370 -23.67 -10.59 8.38
CA ASP A 370 -25.05 -10.58 8.87
C ASP A 370 -25.49 -9.16 9.25
N ARG A 371 -26.80 -8.97 9.36
CA ARG A 371 -27.38 -7.65 9.66
C ARG A 371 -26.91 -7.10 11.01
N ARG A 372 -26.78 -7.95 12.03
CA ARG A 372 -26.37 -7.51 13.38
C ARG A 372 -24.94 -6.99 13.39
N HIS A 373 -24.05 -7.64 12.65
CA HIS A 373 -22.67 -7.21 12.48
C HIS A 373 -22.58 -5.88 11.74
N ARG A 374 -23.33 -5.71 10.64
CA ARG A 374 -23.40 -4.44 9.91
C ARG A 374 -23.94 -3.31 10.79
N ASP A 375 -25.07 -3.52 11.47
CA ASP A 375 -25.68 -2.52 12.36
C ASP A 375 -24.73 -2.10 13.50
N THR A 376 -23.87 -3.01 13.96
CA THR A 376 -22.88 -2.72 15.02
C THR A 376 -21.70 -1.92 14.49
N LEU A 377 -21.12 -2.35 13.36
CA LEU A 377 -20.02 -1.63 12.72
C LEU A 377 -20.45 -0.22 12.31
N GLU A 378 -21.64 -0.07 11.74
CA GLU A 378 -22.16 1.22 11.30
C GLU A 378 -22.39 2.18 12.47
N ARG A 379 -22.94 1.68 13.58
CA ARG A 379 -23.20 2.50 14.78
C ARG A 379 -21.92 2.93 15.48
N GLU A 380 -20.92 2.05 15.57
CA GLU A 380 -19.80 2.24 16.51
C GLU A 380 -18.48 2.66 15.85
N TYR A 381 -18.31 2.38 14.56
CA TYR A 381 -17.01 2.49 13.89
C TYR A 381 -17.09 3.17 12.51
N LEU A 382 -18.13 2.90 11.73
CA LEU A 382 -18.23 3.29 10.32
C LEU A 382 -19.61 3.89 10.00
N PRO A 383 -19.94 5.08 10.54
CA PRO A 383 -21.25 5.69 10.31
C PRO A 383 -21.52 5.93 8.82
N GLY A 384 -22.68 5.49 8.34
CA GLY A 384 -23.09 5.59 6.94
C GLY A 384 -22.51 4.52 6.00
N ALA A 385 -21.79 3.53 6.54
CA ALA A 385 -21.23 2.43 5.76
C ALA A 385 -22.29 1.65 4.98
N GLY A 386 -23.51 1.50 5.51
CA GLY A 386 -24.60 0.80 4.82
C GLY A 386 -24.88 1.39 3.45
N ALA A 387 -25.09 2.72 3.38
CA ALA A 387 -25.35 3.43 2.13
C ALA A 387 -24.17 3.31 1.15
N VAL A 388 -22.94 3.45 1.66
CA VAL A 388 -21.73 3.46 0.85
C VAL A 388 -21.42 2.09 0.24
N PHE A 389 -21.49 1.01 1.01
CA PHE A 389 -21.09 -0.32 0.55
C PHE A 389 -22.21 -1.10 -0.16
N VAL A 390 -23.49 -0.80 0.13
CA VAL A 390 -24.63 -1.47 -0.52
C VAL A 390 -25.04 -0.75 -1.82
N GLY A 391 -24.61 0.50 -2.02
CA GLY A 391 -24.97 1.28 -3.21
C GLY A 391 -26.41 1.76 -3.19
N GLU A 392 -27.04 1.84 -2.01
CA GLU A 392 -28.24 2.67 -1.84
C GLU A 392 -27.81 4.12 -1.98
N THR A 393 -27.79 4.57 -3.23
CA THR A 393 -27.97 5.98 -3.55
C THR A 393 -29.16 6.44 -2.72
N ALA A 394 -28.95 7.49 -1.91
CA ALA A 394 -30.04 8.26 -1.35
C ALA A 394 -30.84 8.85 -2.51
N ALA A 395 -31.72 8.06 -3.09
CA ALA A 395 -32.85 8.53 -3.84
C ALA A 395 -33.88 9.01 -2.82
N SER A 396 -34.26 10.27 -2.96
CA SER A 396 -35.33 10.98 -2.25
C SER A 396 -35.09 11.35 -0.78
N SER A 397 -34.74 12.61 -0.57
CA SER A 397 -35.65 13.57 0.11
C SER A 397 -35.26 15.00 -0.23
#